data_AF-A0AAV4AYH9-F1
#
_entry.id   AF-A0AAV4AYH9-F1
#
_cell.length_a   1.000
_cell.length_b   1.000
_cell.length_c   1.000
_cell.angle_alpha   90.00
_cell.angle_beta   90.00
_cell.angle_gamma   90.00
#
_symmetry.space_group_name_H-M   'P 1'
#
loop_
_entity.id
_entity.type
_entity.pdbx_description
1 polymer ?
#
loop_
_entity_poly.entity_id
_entity_poly.type
_entity_poly.pdbx_seq_one_letter_code
_entity_poly.pdbx_strand_id
1 'polypeptide(L)'
;MSFSNFFQRLGCLRRKYHIEVDACVKRVYNHARKILMALKQRIKADVNRMEKMHMVKRPERHTDWVSRAYDGCCCCKTTEDRVIIYDPKELDNAIKRDKFSSPDPTEIRTCEIFTKFDTT
;
A
#
# COMPACT_ATOMS: atom_id res chain seq x y z
N MET A 1 5.10 -8.75 -31.87
CA MET A 1 4.22 -7.94 -30.99
C MET A 1 5.11 -7.21 -29.98
N SER A 2 4.97 -5.89 -29.85
CA SER A 2 5.78 -5.11 -28.89
C SER A 2 5.06 -5.01 -27.54
N PHE A 3 5.76 -5.33 -26.45
CA PHE A 3 5.24 -5.32 -25.08
C PHE A 3 5.53 -4.00 -24.34
N SER A 4 6.02 -2.95 -25.04
CA SER A 4 6.45 -1.71 -24.41
C SER A 4 5.39 -1.05 -23.51
N ASN A 5 4.10 -1.19 -23.84
CA ASN A 5 3.01 -0.61 -23.06
C ASN A 5 2.82 -1.26 -21.67
N PHE A 6 3.29 -2.49 -21.45
CA PHE A 6 3.14 -3.19 -20.17
C PHE A 6 4.11 -2.68 -19.09
N PHE A 7 5.17 -1.96 -19.48
CA PHE A 7 6.24 -1.52 -18.56
C PHE A 7 6.25 0.00 -18.30
N GLN A 8 5.30 0.75 -18.85
CA GLN A 8 5.34 2.22 -18.84
C GLN A 8 4.51 2.87 -17.72
N ARG A 9 3.60 2.12 -17.09
CA ARG A 9 2.61 2.69 -16.17
C ARG A 9 2.31 1.74 -15.01
N LEU A 10 1.93 2.32 -13.87
CA LEU A 10 1.27 1.59 -12.81
C LEU A 10 0.01 0.90 -13.36
N GLY A 11 -0.03 -0.42 -13.23
CA GLY A 11 -1.18 -1.22 -13.62
C GLY A 11 -2.37 -0.97 -12.68
N CYS A 12 -3.59 -1.21 -13.18
CA CYS A 12 -4.80 -1.21 -12.37
C CYS A 12 -5.52 -2.54 -12.58
N LEU A 13 -5.67 -3.31 -11.50
CA LEU A 13 -6.48 -4.52 -11.52
C LEU A 13 -7.95 -4.12 -11.60
N ARG A 14 -8.67 -4.59 -12.63
CA ARG A 14 -10.07 -4.23 -12.85
C ARG A 14 -11.02 -4.75 -11.76
N ARG A 15 -10.57 -5.73 -10.95
CA ARG A 15 -11.36 -6.33 -9.88
C ARG A 15 -11.22 -5.48 -8.61
N LYS A 16 -12.35 -5.21 -7.96
CA LYS A 16 -12.37 -4.58 -6.63
C LYS A 16 -11.87 -5.58 -5.58
N TYR A 17 -10.98 -5.11 -4.71
CA TYR A 17 -10.56 -5.86 -3.54
C TYR A 17 -11.59 -5.68 -2.42
N HIS A 18 -12.06 -6.78 -1.84
CA HIS A 18 -13.01 -6.79 -0.73
C HIS A 18 -12.28 -7.11 0.57
N ILE A 19 -12.53 -6.32 1.61
CA ILE A 19 -11.93 -6.49 2.94
C ILE A 19 -13.08 -6.70 3.91
N GLU A 20 -13.09 -7.86 4.57
CA GLU A 20 -14.01 -8.14 5.68
C GLU A 20 -13.35 -7.81 7.01
N VAL A 21 -14.07 -7.10 7.87
CA VAL A 21 -13.61 -6.68 9.19
C VAL A 21 -14.51 -7.31 10.24
N ASP A 22 -13.90 -7.83 11.30
CA ASP A 22 -14.62 -8.35 12.45
C ASP A 22 -15.31 -7.21 13.23
N ALA A 23 -16.65 -7.27 13.28
CA ALA A 23 -17.48 -6.29 13.96
C ALA A 23 -17.31 -6.30 15.49
N CYS A 24 -16.79 -7.39 16.06
CA CYS A 24 -16.51 -7.48 17.49
C CYS A 24 -15.25 -6.69 17.90
N VAL A 25 -14.36 -6.35 16.96
CA VAL A 25 -13.16 -5.59 17.25
C VAL A 25 -13.50 -4.11 17.38
N LYS A 26 -13.10 -3.50 18.50
CA LYS A 26 -13.31 -2.07 18.74
C LYS A 26 -12.58 -1.25 17.68
N ARG A 27 -13.34 -0.42 16.97
CA ARG A 27 -12.83 0.54 15.99
C ARG A 27 -11.83 1.48 16.67
N VAL A 28 -10.64 1.62 16.07
CA VAL A 28 -9.59 2.49 16.60
C VAL A 28 -9.45 3.74 15.74
N TYR A 29 -9.66 4.88 16.39
CA TYR A 29 -9.31 6.18 15.84
C TYR A 29 -7.95 6.60 16.38
N ASN A 30 -6.91 6.54 15.54
CA ASN A 30 -5.62 7.06 15.90
C ASN A 30 -5.50 8.54 15.56
N HIS A 31 -5.04 9.32 16.53
CA HIS A 31 -4.65 10.71 16.28
C HIS A 31 -3.49 10.80 15.28
N ALA A 32 -3.53 11.83 14.44
CA ALA A 32 -2.43 12.15 13.54
C ALA A 32 -1.16 12.47 14.34
N ARG A 33 0.00 11.92 13.92
CA ARG A 33 1.29 12.28 14.51
C ARG A 33 1.71 13.67 14.05
N LYS A 34 2.49 14.37 14.89
CA LYS A 34 3.13 15.63 14.49
C LYS A 34 4.17 15.34 13.41
N ILE A 35 4.03 16.01 12.28
CA ILE A 35 4.96 15.98 11.15
C ILE A 35 5.85 17.23 11.25
N LEU A 36 7.15 17.07 10.98
CA LEU A 36 8.07 18.21 10.90
C LEU A 36 7.60 19.21 9.83
N MET A 37 7.58 20.50 10.15
CA MET A 37 7.04 21.52 9.23
C MET A 37 7.73 21.51 7.85
N ALA A 38 9.03 21.25 7.83
CA ALA A 38 9.83 21.13 6.60
C ALA A 38 9.31 20.02 5.65
N LEU A 39 8.66 18.98 6.18
CA LEU A 39 8.21 17.82 5.40
C LEU A 39 6.74 17.91 4.99
N LYS A 40 5.97 18.79 5.64
CA LYS A 40 4.53 18.93 5.41
C LYS A 40 4.21 19.24 3.94
N GLN A 41 5.00 20.11 3.30
CA GLN A 41 4.81 20.48 1.90
C GLN A 41 5.08 19.30 0.96
N ARG A 42 6.16 18.55 1.20
CA ARG A 42 6.52 17.37 0.41
C ARG A 42 5.47 16.27 0.51
N ILE A 43 5.06 15.92 1.74
CA ILE A 43 4.02 14.90 1.97
C ILE A 43 2.72 15.30 1.27
N LYS A 44 2.33 16.58 1.31
CA LYS A 44 1.17 17.08 0.58
C LYS A 44 1.33 16.90 -0.94
N ALA A 45 2.50 17.18 -1.50
CA ALA A 45 2.77 16.96 -2.92
C ALA A 45 2.68 15.48 -3.30
N ASP A 46 3.21 14.57 -2.48
CA ASP A 46 3.12 13.12 -2.71
C ASP A 46 1.67 12.61 -2.64
N VAL A 47 0.90 13.05 -1.64
CA VAL A 47 -0.54 12.71 -1.54
C VAL A 47 -1.32 13.24 -2.74
N ASN A 48 -1.08 14.49 -3.16
CA ASN A 48 -1.71 15.05 -4.35
C ASN A 48 -1.34 14.27 -5.62
N ARG A 49 -0.09 13.80 -5.73
CA ARG A 49 0.35 12.94 -6.85
C ARG A 49 -0.38 11.60 -6.82
N MET A 50 -0.51 10.96 -5.66
CA MET A 50 -1.26 9.71 -5.50
C MET A 50 -2.76 9.87 -5.81
N GLU A 51 -3.36 11.00 -5.44
CA GLU A 51 -4.76 11.32 -5.76
C GLU A 51 -4.95 11.51 -7.28
N LYS A 52 -4.01 12.20 -7.96
CA LYS A 52 -4.00 12.31 -9.43
C LYS A 52 -3.82 10.98 -10.15
N MET A 53 -3.12 10.02 -9.53
CA MET A 53 -2.96 8.66 -10.04
C MET A 53 -4.13 7.74 -9.67
N HIS A 54 -5.15 8.26 -8.99
CA HIS A 54 -6.30 7.50 -8.48
C HIS A 54 -5.94 6.37 -7.51
N MET A 55 -4.80 6.47 -6.82
CA MET A 55 -4.38 5.51 -5.79
C MET A 55 -5.05 5.76 -4.44
N VAL A 56 -5.29 7.04 -4.11
CA VAL A 56 -5.96 7.47 -2.88
C VAL A 56 -7.05 8.47 -3.22
N LYS A 57 -8.07 8.58 -2.36
CA LYS A 57 -9.16 9.55 -2.49
C LYS A 57 -9.48 10.15 -1.13
N ARG A 58 -9.84 11.42 -1.11
CA ARG A 58 -10.42 12.04 0.09
C ARG A 58 -11.72 11.30 0.50
N PRO A 59 -11.86 10.86 1.75
CA PRO A 59 -13.09 10.22 2.21
C PRO A 59 -14.26 11.22 2.19
N GLU A 60 -15.41 10.79 1.69
CA GLU A 60 -16.64 11.62 1.63
C GLU A 60 -17.37 11.70 2.98
N ARG A 61 -17.15 10.70 3.84
CA ARG A 61 -17.77 10.57 5.16
C ARG A 61 -16.72 10.19 6.20
N HIS A 62 -17.06 10.36 7.48
CA HIS A 62 -16.22 9.88 8.57
C HIS A 62 -15.96 8.38 8.41
N THR A 63 -14.69 7.99 8.54
CA THR A 63 -14.26 6.59 8.48
C THR A 63 -14.13 6.04 9.89
N ASP A 64 -14.55 4.80 10.05
CA ASP A 64 -14.48 4.06 11.30
C ASP A 64 -13.04 3.70 11.71
N TRP A 65 -12.16 3.62 10.72
CA TRP A 65 -10.76 3.27 10.88
C TRP A 65 -9.90 4.45 10.48
N VAL A 66 -9.09 4.94 11.42
CA VAL A 66 -8.08 5.96 11.14
C VAL A 66 -6.77 5.44 11.68
N SER A 67 -5.88 5.10 10.75
CA SER A 67 -4.54 4.61 11.04
C SER A 67 -3.54 5.76 11.02
N ARG A 68 -2.40 5.54 11.67
CA ARG A 68 -1.33 6.54 11.70
C ARG A 68 -0.61 6.52 10.36
N ALA A 69 -0.31 7.69 9.84
CA ALA A 69 0.66 7.86 8.77
C ALA A 69 1.85 8.64 9.32
N TYR A 70 3.05 8.24 8.93
CA TYR A 70 4.28 8.93 9.28
C TYR A 70 5.22 9.00 8.08
N ASP A 71 6.06 10.02 8.03
CA ASP A 71 7.15 10.03 7.07
C ASP A 71 8.28 9.13 7.59
N GLY A 72 8.76 8.25 6.72
CA GLY A 72 9.84 7.34 7.04
C GLY A 72 10.81 7.19 5.89
N CYS A 73 11.95 6.59 6.15
CA CYS A 73 12.92 6.23 5.11
C CYS A 73 12.75 4.74 4.82
N CYS A 74 12.47 4.37 3.56
CA CYS A 74 12.27 2.96 3.19
C CYS A 74 13.55 2.14 3.40
N CYS A 75 14.69 2.74 3.09
CA CYS A 75 16.02 2.20 3.33
C CYS A 75 16.97 3.41 3.41
N CYS A 76 17.59 3.67 4.57
CA CYS A 76 18.45 4.84 4.77
C CYS A 76 19.55 4.95 3.71
N LYS A 77 19.50 5.94 2.79
CA LYS A 77 20.71 6.52 2.16
C LYS A 77 20.64 8.02 1.86
N THR A 78 19.51 8.61 1.47
CA THR A 78 19.43 10.08 1.27
C THR A 78 18.12 10.70 1.78
N THR A 79 18.14 12.02 2.03
CA THR A 79 16.97 12.83 2.41
C THR A 79 15.87 12.79 1.35
N GLU A 80 16.22 12.42 0.11
CA GLU A 80 15.32 12.35 -1.05
C GLU A 80 14.52 11.05 -1.10
N ASP A 81 14.90 10.01 -0.35
CA ASP A 81 14.25 8.68 -0.35
C ASP A 81 13.18 8.50 0.75
N ARG A 82 12.57 9.61 1.21
CA ARG A 82 11.46 9.53 2.17
C ARG A 82 10.18 9.09 1.48
N VAL A 83 9.49 8.16 2.10
CA VAL A 83 8.20 7.64 1.69
C VAL A 83 7.16 7.91 2.79
N ILE A 84 5.90 7.96 2.39
CA ILE A 84 4.78 7.98 3.33
C ILE A 84 4.55 6.54 3.78
N ILE A 85 4.73 6.28 5.08
CA ILE A 85 4.47 4.97 5.67
C ILE A 85 3.11 5.01 6.37
N TYR A 86 2.27 4.05 6.01
CA TYR A 86 0.97 3.80 6.63
C TYR A 86 1.14 2.68 7.66
N ASP A 87 0.62 2.88 8.88
CA ASP A 87 0.66 1.90 9.96
C ASP A 87 -0.70 1.22 10.14
N PRO A 88 -0.98 0.11 9.43
CA PRO A 88 -2.26 -0.58 9.48
C PRO A 88 -2.50 -1.42 10.73
N LYS A 89 -1.59 -1.45 11.72
CA LYS A 89 -1.58 -2.49 12.77
C LYS A 89 -2.93 -2.79 13.42
N GLU A 90 -3.67 -1.75 13.81
CA GLU A 90 -5.00 -1.90 14.44
C GLU A 90 -6.05 -2.45 13.47
N LEU A 91 -6.01 -2.02 12.21
CA LEU A 91 -6.88 -2.54 11.16
C LEU A 91 -6.51 -3.97 10.80
N ASP A 92 -5.22 -4.30 10.74
CA ASP A 92 -4.74 -5.65 10.41
C ASP A 92 -5.22 -6.72 11.39
N ASN A 93 -5.36 -6.37 12.67
CA ASN A 93 -5.92 -7.27 13.69
C ASN A 93 -7.43 -7.49 13.52
N ALA A 94 -8.13 -6.54 12.89
CA ALA A 94 -9.57 -6.61 12.67
C ALA A 94 -9.95 -7.27 11.34
N ILE A 95 -9.03 -7.34 10.37
CA ILE A 95 -9.28 -7.94 9.07
C ILE A 95 -9.36 -9.46 9.19
N LYS A 96 -10.46 -10.04 8.69
CA LYS A 96 -10.59 -11.48 8.49
C LYS A 96 -9.79 -11.88 7.26
N ARG A 97 -8.77 -12.71 7.44
CA ARG A 97 -7.93 -13.22 6.35
C ARG A 97 -8.23 -14.69 6.08
N ASP A 98 -8.50 -15.00 4.82
CA ASP A 98 -8.44 -16.37 4.35
C ASP A 98 -7.00 -16.86 4.43
N LYS A 99 -6.82 -18.09 4.90
CA LYS A 99 -5.50 -18.73 4.94
C LYS A 99 -5.16 -19.20 3.54
N PHE A 100 -4.37 -18.41 2.81
CA PHE A 100 -3.74 -18.84 1.57
C PHE A 100 -2.38 -19.46 1.91
N SER A 101 -2.17 -20.73 1.57
CA SER A 101 -0.84 -21.33 1.55
C SER A 101 -0.15 -20.93 0.24
N SER A 102 0.93 -20.17 0.34
CA SER A 102 1.83 -20.03 -0.82
C SER A 102 2.45 -21.39 -1.12
N PRO A 103 2.49 -21.81 -2.40
CA PRO A 103 3.15 -23.07 -2.78
C PRO A 103 4.64 -23.04 -2.42
N ASP A 104 5.20 -24.21 -2.11
CA ASP A 104 6.62 -24.33 -1.86
C ASP A 104 7.40 -24.02 -3.16
N PRO A 105 8.44 -23.16 -3.12
CA PRO A 105 9.25 -22.86 -4.30
C PRO A 105 9.83 -24.09 -5.02
N THR A 106 10.02 -25.21 -4.31
CA THR A 106 10.50 -26.48 -4.87
C THR A 106 9.47 -27.17 -5.78
N GLU A 107 8.17 -27.03 -5.51
CA GLU A 107 7.09 -27.58 -6.34
C GLU A 107 6.97 -26.89 -7.70
N ILE A 108 7.43 -25.65 -7.80
CA ILE A 108 7.29 -24.78 -8.99
C ILE A 108 8.42 -25.03 -10.02
N ARG A 109 9.51 -25.71 -9.61
CA ARG A 109 10.75 -25.85 -10.40
C ARG A 109 10.79 -27.07 -11.34
N THR A 110 9.69 -27.38 -12.01
CA THR A 110 9.61 -28.54 -12.92
C THR A 110 9.99 -28.24 -14.37
N CYS A 111 10.26 -26.97 -14.72
CA CYS A 111 10.54 -26.54 -16.09
C CYS A 111 12.04 -26.25 -16.33
N GLU A 112 12.47 -26.26 -17.60
CA GLU A 112 13.87 -26.04 -18.01
C GLU A 112 14.17 -24.55 -18.32
N ILE A 113 13.17 -23.79 -18.77
CA ILE A 113 13.29 -22.36 -19.11
C ILE A 113 12.39 -21.54 -18.20
N PHE A 114 12.96 -20.50 -17.57
CA PHE A 114 12.25 -19.60 -16.68
C PHE A 114 12.42 -18.14 -17.14
N THR A 115 11.32 -17.38 -17.11
CA THR A 115 11.34 -15.93 -17.29
C THR A 115 10.69 -15.29 -16.06
N LYS A 116 11.44 -14.43 -15.37
CA LYS A 116 10.96 -13.74 -14.17
C LYS A 116 10.39 -12.38 -14.55
N PHE A 117 9.18 -12.09 -14.06
CA PHE A 117 8.57 -10.77 -14.15
C PHE A 117 8.26 -10.30 -12.74
N ASP A 118 8.85 -9.18 -12.35
CA ASP A 118 8.47 -8.48 -11.13
C ASP A 118 7.51 -7.35 -11.53
N THR A 119 6.38 -7.23 -10.82
CA THR A 119 5.48 -6.08 -10.99
C THR A 119 6.04 -4.91 -10.19
N THR A 120 6.53 -3.87 -10.88
CA THR A 120 6.98 -2.58 -10.29
C THR A 120 5.84 -1.70 -9.83
#